data_AF-A0AAW8CRR9-F1
#
_entry.id   AF-A0AAW8CRR9-F1
#
_cell.length_a   1.000
_cell.length_b   1.000
_cell.length_c   1.000
_cell.angle_alpha   90.00
_cell.angle_beta   90.00
_cell.angle_gamma   90.00
#
_symmetry.space_group_name_H-M   'P 1'
#
loop_
_entity.id
_entity.type
_entity.pdbx_description
1 polymer ?
#
loop_
_entity_poly.entity_id
_entity_poly.type
_entity_poly.pdbx_seq_one_letter_code
_entity_poly.pdbx_strand_id
1 'polypeptide(L)'
;MRAYIAFRVQEQRLNAASLAGKMDLSPSTLSRKLNQNEGDTQRFNCDDLEAYIKETKDIGAVMAYLASKFVETPEARKDRALTRVEAASAAFEAAVAAFKAAQ
;
A
#
# COMPACT_ATOMS: atom_id res chain seq x y z
N MET A 1 -5.39 -7.49 -4.67
CA MET A 1 -4.17 -7.55 -3.86
C MET A 1 -2.94 -7.52 -4.76
N ARG A 2 -2.71 -8.53 -5.60
CA ARG A 2 -1.61 -8.55 -6.61
C ARG A 2 -1.50 -7.24 -7.42
N ALA A 3 -2.58 -6.81 -8.07
CA ALA A 3 -2.59 -5.57 -8.87
C ALA A 3 -2.29 -4.32 -8.04
N TYR A 4 -2.68 -4.29 -6.76
CA TYR A 4 -2.38 -3.19 -5.86
C TYR A 4 -0.90 -3.17 -5.47
N ILE A 5 -0.31 -4.33 -5.17
CA ILE A 5 1.13 -4.45 -4.88
C ILE A 5 1.95 -4.09 -6.12
N ALA A 6 1.55 -4.55 -7.30
CA ALA A 6 2.21 -4.19 -8.57
C ALA A 6 2.18 -2.68 -8.81
N PHE A 7 1.03 -2.03 -8.56
CA PHE A 7 0.91 -0.57 -8.61
C PHE A 7 1.80 0.12 -7.55
N ARG A 8 1.81 -0.35 -6.30
CA ARG A 8 2.64 0.23 -5.23
C ARG A 8 4.13 0.12 -5.50
N VAL A 9 4.60 -0.99 -6.06
CA VAL A 9 6.00 -1.17 -6.48
C VAL A 9 6.38 -0.12 -7.53
N GLN A 10 5.47 0.19 -8.46
CA GLN A 10 5.68 1.25 -9.46
C GLN A 10 5.61 2.66 -8.84
N GLU A 11 4.63 2.92 -7.97
CA GLU A 11 4.38 4.22 -7.32
C GLU A 11 5.54 4.61 -6.39
N GLN A 12 6.06 3.67 -5.61
CA GLN A 12 7.17 3.90 -4.68
C GLN A 12 8.52 4.09 -5.39
N ARG A 13 8.55 3.98 -6.73
CA ARG A 13 9.79 3.98 -7.55
C ARG A 13 10.86 3.04 -6.99
N LEU A 14 10.44 1.97 -6.32
CA LEU A 14 11.36 0.98 -5.81
C LEU A 14 12.02 0.30 -7.00
N ASN A 15 13.34 0.18 -6.96
CA ASN A 15 14.05 -0.62 -7.94
C ASN A 15 13.59 -2.07 -7.77
N ALA A 16 12.72 -2.53 -8.68
CA ALA A 16 12.12 -3.85 -8.64
C ALA A 16 13.16 -4.98 -8.59
N ALA A 17 14.34 -4.78 -9.18
CA ALA A 17 15.43 -5.74 -9.11
C ALA A 17 16.06 -5.80 -7.72
N SER A 18 16.20 -4.65 -7.06
CA SER A 18 16.70 -4.57 -5.69
C SER A 18 15.70 -5.16 -4.69
N LEU A 19 14.41 -4.88 -4.86
CA LEU A 19 13.34 -5.47 -4.07
C LEU A 19 13.28 -7.00 -4.25
N ALA A 20 13.38 -7.50 -5.49
CA ALA A 20 13.43 -8.94 -5.75
C ALA A 20 14.59 -9.61 -5.00
N GLY A 21 15.80 -9.04 -5.09
CA GLY A 21 16.97 -9.57 -4.38
C GLY A 21 16.81 -9.58 -2.86
N LYS A 22 16.14 -8.56 -2.30
CA LYS A 22 15.85 -8.49 -0.86
C LYS A 22 14.76 -9.47 -0.40
N MET A 23 13.90 -9.91 -1.32
CA MET A 23 12.89 -10.94 -1.09
C MET A 23 13.41 -12.36 -1.40
N ASP A 24 14.71 -12.53 -1.66
CA ASP A 24 15.32 -13.78 -2.14
C ASP A 24 14.71 -14.32 -3.44
N LEU A 25 14.22 -13.42 -4.30
CA LEU A 25 13.63 -13.72 -5.60
C LEU A 25 14.47 -13.16 -6.75
N SER A 26 14.43 -13.82 -7.91
CA SER A 26 14.93 -13.20 -9.13
C SER A 26 13.97 -12.09 -9.61
N PRO A 27 14.46 -11.03 -10.27
CA PRO A 27 13.60 -9.98 -10.83
C PRO A 27 12.55 -10.52 -11.82
N SER A 28 12.90 -11.56 -12.58
CA SER A 28 11.97 -12.25 -13.49
C SER A 28 10.88 -13.01 -12.73
N THR A 29 11.22 -13.63 -11.60
CA THR A 29 10.26 -14.34 -10.73
C THR A 29 9.30 -13.37 -10.07
N LEU A 30 9.80 -12.24 -9.55
CA LEU A 30 8.94 -11.20 -8.98
C LEU A 30 8.01 -10.62 -10.05
N SER A 31 8.52 -10.30 -11.24
CA SER A 31 7.69 -9.81 -12.35
C SER A 31 6.62 -10.83 -12.76
N ARG A 32 6.97 -12.11 -12.89
CA ARG A 32 6.03 -13.19 -13.22
C ARG A 32 4.95 -13.38 -12.15
N LYS A 33 5.32 -13.34 -10.86
CA LYS A 33 4.37 -13.40 -9.74
C LYS A 33 3.44 -12.18 -9.71
N LEU A 34 3.92 -10.99 -10.09
CA LEU A 34 3.11 -9.77 -10.15
C LEU A 34 2.25 -9.69 -11.43
N ASN A 35 2.70 -10.28 -12.53
CA ASN A 35 2.05 -10.29 -13.85
C ASN A 35 1.77 -11.72 -14.32
N GLN A 36 1.02 -12.48 -13.53
CA GLN A 36 0.70 -13.85 -13.89
C GLN A 36 -0.16 -13.97 -15.15
N ASN A 37 0.18 -14.93 -15.98
CA ASN A 37 -0.62 -15.39 -17.12
C ASN A 37 -1.66 -16.43 -16.68
N GLU A 38 -2.74 -16.57 -17.48
CA GLU A 38 -3.73 -17.63 -17.26
C GLU A 38 -3.07 -19.02 -17.34
N GLY A 39 -3.17 -19.80 -16.27
CA GLY A 39 -2.54 -21.13 -16.14
C GLY A 39 -1.23 -21.17 -15.35
N ASP A 40 -0.71 -20.03 -14.88
CA ASP A 40 0.53 -20.01 -14.10
C ASP A 40 0.32 -20.49 -12.66
N THR A 41 1.11 -21.50 -12.26
CA THR A 41 1.09 -22.09 -10.91
C THR A 41 1.87 -21.25 -9.90
N GLN A 42 2.78 -20.38 -10.36
CA GLN A 42 3.66 -19.61 -9.47
C GLN A 42 2.99 -18.31 -9.00
N ARG A 43 1.97 -18.46 -8.15
CA ARG A 43 1.18 -17.35 -7.61
C ARG A 43 1.96 -16.52 -6.59
N PHE A 44 1.58 -15.25 -6.50
CA PHE A 44 1.98 -14.38 -5.39
C PHE A 44 1.26 -14.86 -4.13
N ASN A 45 1.99 -15.44 -3.18
CA ASN A 45 1.44 -16.07 -1.98
C ASN A 45 1.57 -15.15 -0.75
N CYS A 46 1.14 -15.64 0.42
CA CYS A 46 1.26 -14.90 1.68
C CYS A 46 2.72 -14.71 2.10
N ASP A 47 3.59 -15.69 1.87
CA ASP A 47 5.02 -15.58 2.21
C ASP A 47 5.70 -14.45 1.41
N ASP A 48 5.37 -14.33 0.11
CA ASP A 48 5.83 -13.24 -0.75
C ASP A 48 5.33 -11.88 -0.23
N LEU A 49 4.10 -11.84 0.29
CA LEU A 49 3.57 -10.62 0.91
C LEU A 49 4.33 -10.27 2.19
N GLU A 50 4.57 -11.24 3.06
CA GLU A 50 5.30 -11.03 4.31
C GLU A 50 6.72 -10.54 4.04
N ALA A 51 7.41 -11.13 3.07
CA ALA A 51 8.71 -10.68 2.60
C ALA A 51 8.64 -9.25 2.02
N TYR A 52 7.63 -8.95 1.21
CA TYR A 52 7.42 -7.60 0.67
C TYR A 52 7.20 -6.56 1.77
N ILE A 53 6.35 -6.85 2.76
CA ILE A 53 6.06 -5.96 3.88
C ILE A 53 7.29 -5.76 4.75
N LYS A 54 8.02 -6.84 5.06
CA LYS A 54 9.24 -6.78 5.87
C LYS A 54 10.27 -5.85 5.25
N GLU A 55 10.42 -5.90 3.93
CA GLU A 55 11.42 -5.13 3.21
C GLU A 55 10.99 -3.68 2.95
N THR A 56 9.74 -3.47 2.52
CA THR A 56 9.22 -2.12 2.22
C THR A 56 8.82 -1.35 3.48
N LYS A 57 8.61 -2.05 4.60
CA LYS A 57 8.05 -1.54 5.86
C LYS A 57 6.68 -0.85 5.68
N ASP A 58 6.02 -1.07 4.55
CA ASP A 58 4.75 -0.42 4.19
C ASP A 58 3.54 -1.25 4.65
N ILE A 59 3.52 -1.57 5.94
CA ILE A 59 2.42 -2.33 6.56
C ILE A 59 1.11 -1.55 6.43
N GLY A 60 1.17 -0.23 6.65
CA GLY A 60 -0.01 0.63 6.70
C GLY A 60 -0.82 0.64 5.41
N ALA A 61 -0.16 0.80 4.25
CA ALA A 61 -0.87 0.85 2.98
C ALA A 61 -1.44 -0.51 2.55
N VAL A 62 -0.74 -1.62 2.87
CA VAL A 62 -1.24 -2.97 2.61
C VAL A 62 -2.46 -3.28 3.48
N MET A 63 -2.39 -2.97 4.78
CA MET A 63 -3.50 -3.20 5.71
C MET A 63 -4.70 -2.32 5.40
N ALA A 64 -4.49 -1.05 5.02
CA ALA A 64 -5.58 -0.17 4.59
C ALA A 64 -6.33 -0.72 3.36
N TYR A 65 -5.59 -1.25 2.37
CA TYR A 65 -6.19 -1.89 1.21
C TYR A 65 -6.99 -3.15 1.59
N LEU A 66 -6.43 -4.02 2.44
CA LEU A 66 -7.11 -5.24 2.88
C LEU A 66 -8.37 -4.92 3.68
N ALA A 67 -8.29 -3.95 4.59
CA ALA A 67 -9.42 -3.49 5.38
C ALA A 67 -10.52 -2.85 4.52
N SER A 68 -10.16 -2.09 3.48
CA SER A 68 -11.13 -1.54 2.52
C SER A 68 -11.76 -2.62 1.66
N LYS A 69 -10.98 -3.60 1.19
CA LYS A 69 -11.47 -4.59 0.24
C LYS A 69 -12.27 -5.72 0.89
N PHE A 70 -11.90 -6.15 2.09
CA PHE A 70 -12.42 -7.38 2.69
C PHE A 70 -13.12 -7.18 4.04
N VAL A 71 -12.91 -6.06 4.72
CA VAL A 71 -13.49 -5.79 6.06
C VAL A 71 -14.60 -4.72 6.00
N GLU A 72 -14.69 -3.98 4.90
CA GLU A 72 -15.50 -2.76 4.84
C GLU A 72 -17.01 -3.05 4.76
N THR A 73 -17.68 -2.94 5.90
CA THR A 73 -19.12 -2.71 5.96
C THR A 73 -19.42 -1.23 5.62
N PRO A 74 -20.64 -0.90 5.15
CA PRO A 74 -21.04 0.49 4.85
C PRO A 74 -20.79 1.45 6.02
N GLU A 75 -20.97 0.97 7.26
CA GLU A 75 -20.76 1.70 8.51
C GLU A 75 -19.27 1.98 8.74
N ALA A 76 -18.40 0.97 8.59
CA ALA A 76 -16.95 1.13 8.74
C ALA A 76 -16.34 2.08 7.71
N ARG A 77 -16.96 2.20 6.52
CA ARG A 77 -16.55 3.20 5.51
C ARG A 77 -16.86 4.62 5.96
N LYS A 78 -18.04 4.85 6.55
CA LYS A 78 -18.45 6.18 7.04
C LYS A 78 -17.55 6.64 8.18
N ASP A 79 -17.29 5.78 9.16
CA ASP A 79 -16.41 6.11 10.29
C ASP A 79 -15.00 6.49 9.83
N ARG A 80 -14.41 5.72 8.90
CA ARG A 80 -13.09 6.06 8.33
C ARG A 80 -13.08 7.38 7.57
N ALA A 81 -14.13 7.67 6.82
CA ALA A 81 -14.26 8.95 6.12
C ALA A 81 -14.36 10.10 7.12
N LEU A 82 -15.14 9.92 8.19
CA LEU A 82 -15.30 10.91 9.25
C LEU A 82 -13.96 11.20 9.96
N THR A 83 -13.23 10.18 10.38
CA THR A 83 -11.91 10.35 11.01
C THR A 83 -10.92 11.08 10.11
N ARG A 84 -10.94 10.82 8.79
CA ARG A 84 -10.08 11.55 7.84
C ARG A 84 -10.46 13.01 7.71
N VAL A 85 -11.76 13.32 7.69
CA VAL A 85 -12.26 14.70 7.64
C VAL A 85 -11.89 15.45 8.92
N GLU A 86 -12.04 14.82 10.08
CA GLU A 86 -11.64 15.40 11.36
C GLU A 86 -10.14 15.72 11.40
N ALA A 87 -9.30 14.77 10.98
CA ALA A 87 -7.85 14.98 10.90
C ALA A 87 -7.47 16.11 9.91
N ALA A 88 -8.13 16.16 8.75
CA ALA A 88 -7.90 17.21 7.76
C ALA A 88 -8.34 18.60 8.26
N SER A 89 -9.46 18.68 8.99
CA SER A 89 -9.94 19.92 9.60
C SER A 89 -8.94 20.46 10.62
N ALA A 90 -8.43 19.61 11.51
CA ALA A 90 -7.43 20.00 12.49
C ALA A 90 -6.13 20.49 11.82
N ALA A 91 -5.67 19.80 10.77
CA ALA A 91 -4.50 20.22 10.02
C ALA A 91 -4.71 21.55 9.29
N PHE A 92 -5.91 21.78 8.76
CA PHE A 92 -6.28 23.03 8.10
C PHE A 92 -6.31 24.21 9.08
N GLU A 93 -6.91 24.03 10.25
CA GLU A 93 -6.91 25.06 11.31
C GLU A 93 -5.49 25.45 11.73
N ALA A 94 -4.61 24.46 11.91
CA ALA A 94 -3.20 24.70 12.22
C ALA A 94 -2.49 25.48 11.10
N ALA A 95 -2.75 25.13 9.83
CA ALA A 95 -2.18 25.84 8.68
C ALA A 95 -2.67 27.29 8.57
N VAL A 96 -3.97 27.55 8.82
CA VAL A 96 -4.53 28.91 8.84
C VAL A 96 -3.93 29.74 9.98
N ALA A 97 -3.77 29.16 11.16
CA ALA A 97 -3.14 29.83 12.29
C ALA A 97 -1.67 30.20 11.99
N ALA A 98 -0.91 29.27 11.41
CA ALA A 98 0.47 29.51 10.99
C ALA A 98 0.57 30.61 9.92
N PHE A 99 -0.35 30.63 8.95
CA PHE A 99 -0.39 31.67 7.92
C PHE A 99 -0.68 33.06 8.51
N LYS A 100 -1.63 33.16 9.44
CA LYS A 100 -1.93 34.43 10.13
C LYS A 100 -0.76 34.94 10.99
N ALA A 101 0.03 34.04 11.57
CA ALA A 101 1.19 34.42 12.38
C ALA A 101 2.41 34.87 11.53
N ALA A 102 2.41 34.55 10.23
CA ALA A 102 3.47 34.92 9.29
C ALA A 102 3.18 36.21 8.50
N GLN A 103 2.01 36.82 8.70
CA GLN A 103 1.59 38.12 8.17
C GLN A 103 1.75 39.21 9.23
#